data_AF-A0A8H6SX48-F1
#
_entry.id   AF-A0A8H6SX48-F1
#
_cell.length_a   1.000
_cell.length_b   1.000
_cell.length_c   1.000
_cell.angle_alpha   90.00
_cell.angle_beta   90.00
_cell.angle_gamma   90.00
#
_symmetry.space_group_name_H-M   'P 1'
#
loop_
_entity.id
_entity.type
_entity.pdbx_description
1 polymer ?
#
loop_
_entity_poly.entity_id
_entity_poly.type
_entity_poly.pdbx_seq_one_letter_code
_entity_poly.pdbx_strand_id
1 'polypeptide(L)'
;MDTFKAYYDSFLKSLEPPLKDPEWVTLDNCTLDELRACEKKLRGFVRYSERQIHSPHTSAWQKAQAEMQCKQYKGELAQIAEALLKRQNVDSSKKRD
;
A
#
# COMPACT_ATOMS: atom_id res chain seq x y z
N MET A 1 17.46 26.45 0.14
CA MET A 1 17.12 25.41 -0.86
C MET A 1 17.14 24.00 -0.24
N ASP A 2 17.85 23.78 0.87
CA ASP A 2 17.98 22.45 1.53
C ASP A 2 16.79 21.99 2.39
N THR A 3 15.97 22.92 2.89
CA THR A 3 14.81 22.60 3.73
C THR A 3 13.70 21.88 2.97
N PHE A 4 13.42 22.28 1.72
CA PHE A 4 12.37 21.64 0.92
C PHE A 4 12.75 20.20 0.56
N LYS A 5 14.03 19.95 0.25
CA LYS A 5 14.53 18.60 -0.02
C LYS A 5 14.48 17.72 1.24
N ALA A 6 14.82 18.26 2.41
CA ALA A 6 14.73 17.53 3.67
C ALA A 6 13.27 17.20 4.07
N TYR A 7 12.34 18.15 3.90
CA TYR A 7 10.91 17.90 4.10
C TYR A 7 10.38 16.88 3.09
N TYR A 8 10.80 16.98 1.83
CA TYR A 8 10.39 16.07 0.77
C TYR A 8 10.97 14.66 0.95
N ASP A 9 12.23 14.52 1.35
CA ASP A 9 12.86 13.24 1.66
C ASP A 9 12.27 12.61 2.92
N SER A 10 11.94 13.41 3.94
CA SER A 10 11.24 12.93 5.14
C SER A 10 9.79 12.53 4.83
N PHE A 11 9.15 13.24 3.90
CA PHE A 11 7.82 12.94 3.41
C PHE A 11 7.81 11.68 2.52
N LEU A 12 8.81 11.52 1.66
CA LEU A 12 9.04 10.29 0.90
C LEU A 12 9.36 9.11 1.80
N LYS A 13 10.11 9.28 2.90
CA LYS A 13 10.28 8.25 3.94
C LYS A 13 8.97 7.93 4.68
N SER A 14 8.07 8.90 4.84
CA SER A 14 6.74 8.67 5.41
C SER A 14 5.74 8.06 4.43
N LEU A 15 6.05 8.12 3.13
CA LEU A 15 5.29 7.55 2.02
C LEU A 15 5.91 6.26 1.47
N GLU A 16 7.14 5.91 1.90
CA GLU A 16 7.65 4.57 1.71
C GLU A 16 6.59 3.65 2.32
N PRO A 17 6.09 2.68 1.54
CA PRO A 17 5.17 1.73 2.11
C PRO A 17 5.88 1.10 3.30
N PRO A 18 5.16 0.73 4.37
CA PRO A 18 5.82 0.07 5.47
C PRO A 18 6.35 -1.32 5.08
N LEU A 19 6.45 -1.71 3.81
CA LEU A 19 7.05 -2.96 3.31
C LEU A 19 8.50 -3.22 3.74
N LYS A 20 9.21 -2.24 4.28
CA LYS A 20 10.54 -2.42 4.87
C LYS A 20 10.52 -2.51 6.40
N ASP A 21 9.35 -2.53 7.03
CA ASP A 21 9.27 -2.98 8.41
C ASP A 21 9.46 -4.51 8.40
N PRO A 22 10.46 -5.05 9.12
CA PRO A 22 10.58 -6.50 9.32
C PRO A 22 9.36 -7.09 10.04
N GLU A 23 8.49 -6.26 10.61
CA GLU A 23 7.15 -6.58 11.12
C GLU A 23 6.05 -6.57 10.04
N TRP A 24 6.37 -6.47 8.75
CA TRP A 24 5.52 -7.02 7.70
C TRP A 24 5.63 -8.54 7.76
N VAL A 25 5.04 -9.05 8.84
CA VAL A 25 4.63 -10.41 9.05
C VAL A 25 4.11 -10.91 7.71
N THR A 26 4.75 -11.95 7.20
CA THR A 26 4.35 -12.65 5.98
C THR A 26 2.82 -12.74 5.92
N LEU A 27 2.21 -12.43 4.76
CA LEU A 27 0.75 -12.43 4.57
C LEU A 27 0.07 -13.74 5.05
N ASP A 28 0.86 -14.80 5.23
CA ASP A 28 0.48 -16.10 5.79
C ASP A 28 0.17 -16.07 7.30
N ASN A 29 0.77 -15.17 8.07
CA ASN A 29 0.66 -15.11 9.55
C ASN A 29 -0.24 -13.97 10.05
N CYS A 30 -0.64 -13.02 9.21
CA CYS A 30 -1.57 -11.95 9.59
C CYS A 30 -2.96 -12.50 9.92
N THR A 31 -3.75 -11.81 10.73
CA THR A 31 -5.18 -12.06 10.96
C THR A 31 -6.05 -11.41 9.87
N LEU A 32 -7.33 -11.79 9.79
CA LEU A 32 -8.28 -11.16 8.84
C LEU A 32 -8.43 -9.65 9.06
N ASP A 33 -8.45 -9.20 10.32
CA ASP A 33 -8.59 -7.78 10.66
C ASP A 33 -7.32 -6.99 10.32
N GLU A 34 -6.14 -7.59 10.51
CA GLU A 34 -4.86 -7.00 10.09
C GLU A 34 -4.78 -6.88 8.56
N LEU A 35 -5.22 -7.90 7.82
CA LEU A 35 -5.28 -7.84 6.36
C LEU A 35 -6.25 -6.74 5.88
N ARG A 36 -7.41 -6.57 6.51
CA ARG A 36 -8.36 -5.48 6.21
C ARG A 36 -7.77 -4.10 6.56
N ALA A 37 -7.06 -3.99 7.68
CA ALA A 37 -6.40 -2.74 8.06
C ALA A 37 -5.30 -2.36 7.05
N CYS A 38 -4.51 -3.34 6.60
CA CYS A 38 -3.51 -3.15 5.55
C CYS A 38 -4.13 -2.79 4.21
N GLU A 39 -5.21 -3.47 3.79
CA GLU A 39 -5.96 -3.15 2.58
C GLU A 39 -6.43 -1.68 2.60
N LYS A 40 -7.01 -1.23 3.73
CA LYS A 40 -7.48 0.15 3.90
C LYS A 40 -6.33 1.16 3.78
N LYS A 41 -5.17 0.88 4.39
CA LYS A 41 -3.97 1.74 4.29
C LYS A 41 -3.45 1.80 2.85
N LEU A 42 -3.29 0.65 2.17
CA LEU A 42 -2.84 0.58 0.78
C LEU A 42 -3.77 1.31 -0.20
N ARG A 43 -5.09 1.19 -0.02
CA ARG A 43 -6.07 2.01 -0.78
C ARG A 43 -5.91 3.51 -0.54
N GLY A 44 -5.43 3.91 0.64
CA GLY A 44 -5.07 5.29 0.93
C GLY A 44 -3.86 5.74 0.13
N PHE A 45 -2.78 4.94 0.12
CA PHE A 45 -1.56 5.21 -0.62
C PHE A 45 -1.78 5.25 -2.14
N VAL A 46 -2.55 4.30 -2.72
CA VAL A 46 -2.91 4.33 -4.14
C VAL A 46 -3.58 5.66 -4.51
N ARG A 47 -4.62 6.07 -3.75
CA ARG A 47 -5.32 7.33 -4.00
C ARG A 47 -4.45 8.56 -3.83
N TYR A 48 -3.48 8.49 -2.92
CA TYR A 48 -2.52 9.57 -2.72
C TYR A 48 -1.57 9.68 -3.93
N SER A 49 -1.00 8.57 -4.36
CA SER A 49 -0.13 8.52 -5.55
C SER A 49 -0.86 8.98 -6.80
N GLU A 50 -2.11 8.53 -7.03
CA GLU A 50 -2.94 8.99 -8.16
C GLU A 50 -3.13 10.52 -8.16
N ARG A 51 -3.35 11.14 -6.99
CA ARG A 51 -3.43 12.60 -6.90
C ARG A 51 -2.12 13.29 -7.27
N GLN A 52 -0.98 12.70 -6.90
CA GLN A 52 0.33 13.26 -7.26
C GLN A 52 0.60 13.18 -8.77
N ILE A 53 0.17 12.10 -9.42
CA ILE A 53 0.30 11.91 -10.88
C ILE A 53 -0.49 12.98 -11.63
N HIS A 54 -1.72 13.26 -11.20
CA HIS A 54 -2.62 14.22 -11.85
C HIS A 54 -2.44 15.67 -11.37
N SER A 55 -1.62 15.91 -10.34
CA SER A 55 -1.40 17.25 -9.80
C SER A 55 -0.68 18.15 -10.82
N PRO A 56 -1.17 19.37 -11.08
CA PRO A 56 -0.50 20.33 -11.96
C PRO A 56 0.78 20.91 -11.34
N HIS A 57 0.93 20.82 -10.01
CA HIS A 57 2.07 21.36 -9.26
C HIS A 57 3.22 20.35 -9.06
N THR A 58 3.04 19.12 -9.51
CA THR A 58 4.01 18.03 -9.34
C THR A 58 4.90 17.96 -10.57
N SER A 59 6.23 17.92 -10.39
CA SER A 59 7.17 17.86 -11.51
C SER A 59 7.10 16.51 -12.25
N ALA A 60 7.54 16.47 -13.51
CA ALA A 60 7.51 15.25 -14.33
C ALA A 60 8.24 14.06 -13.67
N TRP A 61 9.37 14.33 -13.02
CA TRP A 61 10.11 13.29 -12.27
C TRP A 61 9.32 12.76 -11.07
N GLN A 62 8.64 13.64 -10.33
CA GLN A 62 7.80 13.25 -9.21
C GLN A 62 6.55 12.50 -9.66
N LYS A 63 5.97 12.84 -10.82
CA LYS A 63 4.88 12.09 -11.43
C LYS A 63 5.31 10.67 -11.80
N ALA A 64 6.46 10.52 -12.45
CA ALA A 64 7.02 9.21 -12.77
C ALA A 64 7.29 8.35 -11.52
N GLN A 65 7.77 8.96 -10.44
CA GLN A 65 7.93 8.29 -9.14
C GLN A 65 6.57 7.85 -8.57
N ALA A 66 5.57 8.73 -8.59
CA ALA A 66 4.23 8.43 -8.11
C ALA A 66 3.54 7.34 -8.95
N GLU A 67 3.76 7.30 -10.27
CA GLU A 67 3.28 6.24 -11.16
C GLU A 67 3.87 4.87 -10.79
N MET A 68 5.19 4.79 -10.57
CA MET A 68 5.83 3.56 -10.12
C MET A 68 5.28 3.09 -8.76
N GLN A 69 5.19 3.99 -7.79
CA GLN A 69 4.61 3.68 -6.47
C GLN A 69 3.15 3.24 -6.57
N CYS A 70 2.33 3.95 -7.36
CA CYS A 70 0.94 3.60 -7.58
C CYS A 70 0.79 2.19 -8.17
N LYS A 71 1.64 1.83 -9.15
CA LYS A 71 1.64 0.50 -9.76
C LYS A 71 2.02 -0.58 -8.75
N GLN A 72 3.04 -0.32 -7.92
CA GLN A 72 3.46 -1.22 -6.86
C GLN A 72 2.33 -1.46 -5.83
N TYR A 73 1.73 -0.38 -5.28
CA TYR A 73 0.65 -0.49 -4.30
C TYR A 73 -0.59 -1.20 -4.84
N LYS A 74 -0.91 -1.02 -6.12
CA LYS A 74 -1.99 -1.77 -6.78
C LYS A 74 -1.69 -3.26 -6.84
N GLY A 75 -0.43 -3.65 -7.08
CA GLY A 75 0.01 -5.05 -7.04
C GLY A 75 -0.11 -5.67 -5.65
N GLU A 76 0.35 -4.97 -4.61
CA GLU A 76 0.22 -5.43 -3.22
C GLU A 76 -1.24 -5.50 -2.76
N LEU A 77 -2.07 -4.54 -3.18
CA LEU A 77 -3.49 -4.57 -2.90
C LEU A 77 -4.16 -5.81 -3.49
N ALA A 78 -3.76 -6.23 -4.70
CA ALA A 78 -4.25 -7.47 -5.30
C ALA A 78 -3.82 -8.70 -4.47
N GLN A 79 -2.58 -8.75 -4.00
CA GLN A 79 -2.10 -9.84 -3.14
C GLN A 79 -2.86 -9.93 -1.81
N ILE A 80 -3.17 -8.78 -1.18
CA ILE A 80 -3.98 -8.76 0.05
C ILE A 80 -5.42 -9.18 -0.23
N ALA A 81 -6.00 -8.72 -1.34
CA ALA A 81 -7.34 -9.14 -1.74
C ALA A 81 -7.41 -10.65 -1.97
N GLU A 82 -6.40 -11.23 -2.63
CA GLU A 82 -6.28 -12.68 -2.80
C GLU A 82 -6.13 -13.42 -1.46
N ALA A 83 -5.34 -12.89 -0.52
CA ALA A 83 -5.18 -13.46 0.82
C ALA A 83 -6.49 -13.42 1.62
N LEU A 84 -7.23 -12.31 1.56
CA LEU A 84 -8.55 -12.15 2.18
C LEU A 84 -9.56 -13.16 1.61
N LEU A 85 -9.61 -13.30 0.27
CA LEU A 85 -10.51 -14.25 -0.40
C LEU A 85 -10.19 -15.70 -0.03
N LYS A 86 -8.91 -16.09 -0.01
CA LYS A 86 -8.49 -17.43 0.40
C LYS A 86 -8.94 -17.75 1.83
N ARG A 87 -8.75 -16.81 2.76
CA ARG A 87 -9.11 -16.99 4.19
C ARG A 87 -10.63 -17.01 4.41
N GLN A 88 -11.38 -16.14 3.73
CA GLN A 88 -12.84 -16.16 3.78
C GLN A 88 -13.43 -17.48 3.28
N ASN A 89 -12.83 -18.09 2.26
CA ASN A 89 -13.24 -19.40 1.74
C ASN A 89 -12.90 -20.55 2.71
N VAL A 90 -11.78 -20.48 3.42
CA VAL A 90 -11.41 -21.45 4.46
C VAL A 90 -12.39 -21.40 5.64
N ASP A 91 -12.77 -20.21 6.12
CA ASP A 91 -13.78 -20.04 7.19
C ASP A 91 -15.17 -20.50 6.75
N SER A 92 -15.53 -20.29 5.48
CA SER A 92 -16.83 -20.72 4.93
C SER A 92 -16.95 -22.23 4.76
N SER A 93 -15.83 -22.96 4.66
CA SER A 93 -15.82 -24.42 4.51
C SER A 93 -15.96 -25.19 5.84
N LYS A 94 -15.99 -24.51 7.00
CA LYS A 94 -16.11 -25.12 8.33
C LYS A 94 -17.58 -25.25 8.82
N LYS A 95 -18.58 -24.98 7.97
CA LYS A 95 -20.02 -25.08 8.28
C LYS A 95 -20.75 -26.24 7.57
N ARG A 96 -20.07 -27.36 7.36
CA ARG A 96 -20.72 -28.63 6.96
C ARG A 96 -20.18 -29.77 7.81
N ASP A 97 -20.70 -29.85 9.02
CA ASP A 97 -20.95 -31.12 9.70
C ASP A 97 -22.43 -31.46 9.50
#